data_AF-A0AA92C4Z8-F1
#
_entry.id   AF-A0AA92C4Z8-F1
#
_cell.length_a   1.000
_cell.length_b   1.000
_cell.length_c   1.000
_cell.angle_alpha   90.00
_cell.angle_beta   90.00
_cell.angle_gamma   90.00
#
_symmetry.space_group_name_H-M   'P 1'
#
loop_
_entity.id
_entity.type
_entity.pdbx_description
1 polymer ?
#
loop_
_entity_poly.entity_id
_entity_poly.type
_entity_poly.pdbx_seq_one_letter_code
_entity_poly.pdbx_strand_id
1 'polypeptide(L)'
;MNDYAYIFAATTVPLFFGFGLVPELAPASVALSFDTKKQVHDGKIYPSRRAHMGFDEAGILYGRLDDPADEDLFRIGIEKHFHLVIDRVHAKTKLSRAALWRLFGDAIAQRFLDAGLRFDAIEAAAMSILKTPASPLANRELHYFNLTQYDRHGKAVRETSANAVVAAVFIWSRRHLLFHLHVEIASKPRRRT
;
A
#
# COMPACT_ATOMS: atom_id res chain seq x y z
N MET A 1 1.98 13.08 -6.83
CA MET A 1 0.97 12.01 -6.60
C MET A 1 1.60 10.87 -5.80
N ASN A 2 2.65 10.23 -6.32
CA ASN A 2 3.23 9.03 -5.70
C ASN A 2 3.74 9.26 -4.27
N ASP A 3 4.54 10.31 -4.01
CA ASP A 3 5.01 10.63 -2.66
C ASP A 3 3.86 10.75 -1.65
N TYR A 4 2.81 11.46 -2.04
CA TYR A 4 1.67 11.70 -1.16
C TYR A 4 0.88 10.42 -0.89
N ALA A 5 0.59 9.64 -1.93
CA ALA A 5 -0.07 8.33 -1.81
C ALA A 5 0.70 7.40 -0.87
N TYR A 6 2.03 7.37 -0.99
CA TYR A 6 2.90 6.53 -0.18
C TYR A 6 2.98 6.99 1.27
N ILE A 7 3.09 8.31 1.52
CA ILE A 7 3.05 8.89 2.88
C ILE A 7 1.70 8.60 3.53
N PHE A 8 0.61 8.89 2.84
CA PHE A 8 -0.74 8.66 3.33
C PHE A 8 -0.93 7.19 3.71
N ALA A 9 -0.64 6.27 2.79
CA ALA A 9 -0.76 4.84 3.06
C ALA A 9 0.14 4.39 4.22
N ALA A 10 1.37 4.94 4.34
CA ALA A 10 2.29 4.60 5.41
C ALA A 10 1.81 5.05 6.80
N THR A 11 0.96 6.06 6.85
CA THR A 11 0.40 6.56 8.10
C THR A 11 -0.94 5.90 8.42
N THR A 12 -1.84 5.78 7.46
CA THR A 12 -3.21 5.35 7.72
C THR A 12 -3.35 3.83 7.82
N VAL A 13 -2.61 3.05 7.02
CA VAL A 13 -2.70 1.59 7.07
C VAL A 13 -2.25 1.05 8.42
N PRO A 14 -1.10 1.44 9.01
CA PRO A 14 -0.73 0.98 10.34
C PRO A 14 -1.67 1.44 11.44
N LEU A 15 -2.28 2.63 11.35
CA LEU A 15 -3.27 3.08 12.33
C LEU A 15 -4.47 2.14 12.35
N PHE A 16 -5.03 1.83 11.18
CA PHE A 16 -6.17 0.94 11.10
C PHE A 16 -5.77 -0.52 11.41
N PHE A 17 -4.74 -1.04 10.75
CA PHE A 17 -4.38 -2.46 10.85
C PHE A 17 -3.51 -2.85 12.04
N GLY A 18 -2.64 -1.95 12.50
CA GLY A 18 -1.78 -2.21 13.65
C GLY A 18 -2.45 -1.86 14.98
N PHE A 19 -3.36 -0.87 14.97
CA PHE A 19 -3.90 -0.29 16.21
C PHE A 19 -5.42 -0.26 16.28
N GLY A 20 -6.15 -0.68 15.24
CA GLY A 20 -7.61 -0.61 15.22
C GLY A 20 -8.13 0.83 15.25
N LEU A 21 -7.39 1.79 14.71
CA LEU A 21 -7.77 3.20 14.70
C LEU A 21 -8.19 3.64 13.30
N VAL A 22 -9.43 4.11 13.17
CA VAL A 22 -9.96 4.68 11.93
C VAL A 22 -10.09 6.19 12.11
N PRO A 23 -9.09 6.99 11.70
CA PRO A 23 -9.22 8.45 11.73
C PRO A 23 -10.26 8.93 10.73
N GLU A 24 -10.85 10.11 10.95
CA GLU A 24 -11.58 10.82 9.91
C GLU A 24 -10.61 11.24 8.79
N LEU A 25 -10.86 10.74 7.59
CA LEU A 25 -9.96 10.89 6.44
C LEU A 25 -10.43 11.94 5.43
N ALA A 26 -11.53 12.65 5.66
CA ALA A 26 -11.90 13.78 4.82
C ALA A 26 -10.70 14.76 4.68
N PRO A 27 -10.44 15.33 3.48
CA PRO A 27 -9.29 16.21 3.28
C PRO A 27 -9.22 17.43 4.22
N ALA A 28 -10.36 17.85 4.77
CA ALA A 28 -10.41 18.92 5.77
C ALA A 28 -9.93 18.50 7.17
N SER A 29 -9.96 17.20 7.47
CA SER A 29 -9.60 16.62 8.77
C SER A 29 -8.16 16.09 8.82
N VAL A 30 -7.42 16.19 7.71
CA VAL A 30 -6.04 15.72 7.60
C VAL A 30 -5.09 16.91 7.45
N ALA A 31 -4.20 17.07 8.43
CA ALA A 31 -3.11 18.03 8.35
C ALA A 31 -1.91 17.42 7.62
N LEU A 32 -1.30 18.17 6.70
CA LEU A 32 -0.12 17.74 5.97
C LEU A 32 0.92 18.86 5.95
N SER A 33 2.13 18.57 6.43
CA SER A 33 3.27 19.46 6.28
C SER A 33 4.44 18.73 5.63
N PHE A 34 5.24 19.46 4.85
CA PHE A 34 6.46 18.96 4.25
C PHE A 34 7.64 19.76 4.78
N ASP A 35 8.70 19.07 5.20
CA ASP A 35 9.98 19.71 5.51
C ASP A 35 11.11 19.05 4.72
N THR A 36 12.25 19.73 4.62
CA THR A 36 13.46 19.15 4.04
C THR A 36 14.57 19.30 5.05
N LYS A 37 15.07 18.18 5.57
CA LYS A 37 16.18 18.13 6.52
C LYS A 37 17.42 17.58 5.84
N LYS A 38 18.59 18.09 6.22
CA LYS A 38 19.86 17.47 5.85
C LYS A 38 20.02 16.19 6.67
N GLN A 39 20.14 15.03 6.03
CA GLN A 39 20.44 13.76 6.68
C GLN A 39 21.81 13.27 6.24
N VAL A 40 22.56 12.71 7.18
CA VAL A 40 23.80 12.00 6.90
C VAL A 40 23.47 10.53 6.64
N HIS A 41 23.87 10.03 5.48
CA HIS A 41 23.81 8.62 5.14
C HIS A 41 25.16 8.25 4.49
N ASP A 42 25.82 7.21 5.00
CA ASP A 42 27.16 6.78 4.57
C ASP A 42 28.20 7.92 4.51
N GLY A 43 28.19 8.80 5.53
CA GLY A 43 29.13 9.92 5.64
C GLY A 43 28.88 11.08 4.65
N LYS A 44 27.84 11.00 3.81
CA LYS A 44 27.44 12.04 2.87
C LYS A 44 26.15 12.72 3.33
N ILE A 45 26.08 14.04 3.17
CA ILE A 45 24.88 14.83 3.52
C ILE A 45 23.96 14.86 2.31
N TYR A 46 22.74 14.39 2.48
CA TYR A 46 21.68 14.43 1.48
C TYR A 46 20.49 15.25 1.98
N PRO A 47 19.84 16.04 1.10
CA PRO A 47 18.53 16.59 1.41
C PRO A 47 17.52 15.45 1.50
N SER A 48 16.88 15.32 2.65
CA SER A 48 15.84 14.33 2.94
C SER A 48 14.53 15.06 3.14
N ARG A 49 13.59 14.84 2.23
CA ARG A 49 12.25 15.41 2.30
C ARG A 49 11.41 14.56 3.24
N ARG A 50 10.85 15.16 4.29
CA ARG A 50 9.90 14.49 5.18
C ARG A 50 8.53 15.07 4.99
N ALA A 51 7.53 14.28 5.35
CA ALA A 51 6.17 14.72 5.47
C ALA A 51 5.65 14.32 6.84
N HIS A 52 4.88 15.23 7.44
CA HIS A 52 4.13 14.97 8.64
C HIS A 52 2.66 14.95 8.27
N MET A 53 1.99 13.89 8.69
CA MET A 53 0.54 13.76 8.58
C MET A 53 -0.03 13.75 10.00
N GLY A 54 -1.02 14.61 10.24
CA GLY A 54 -1.75 14.70 11.49
C GLY A 54 -3.23 14.45 11.26
N PHE A 55 -3.89 13.89 12.28
CA PHE A 55 -5.33 13.67 12.31
C PHE A 55 -5.89 14.41 13.52
N ASP A 56 -7.15 14.84 13.40
CA ASP A 56 -7.89 15.33 14.56
C ASP A 56 -8.22 14.17 15.48
N GLU A 57 -7.76 14.24 16.73
CA GLU A 57 -7.98 13.21 17.75
C GLU A 57 -9.46 12.98 18.03
N ALA A 58 -10.27 14.05 18.01
CA ALA A 58 -11.71 13.95 18.22
C ALA A 58 -12.44 13.15 17.12
N GLY A 59 -11.81 13.00 15.95
CA GLY A 59 -12.32 12.24 14.81
C GLY A 59 -11.76 10.82 14.70
N ILE A 60 -11.01 10.33 15.69
CA ILE A 60 -10.47 8.97 15.67
C ILE A 60 -11.46 7.99 16.30
N LEU A 61 -11.87 7.00 15.51
CA LEU A 61 -12.71 5.90 15.97
C LEU A 61 -11.87 4.66 16.28
N TYR A 62 -12.33 3.89 17.27
CA TYR A 62 -11.81 2.56 17.53
C TYR A 62 -12.58 1.56 16.68
N GLY A 63 -11.91 1.01 15.67
CA GLY A 63 -12.39 -0.08 14.86
C GLY A 63 -11.80 -1.42 15.28
N ARG A 64 -12.35 -2.49 14.72
CA ARG A 64 -11.88 -3.86 14.86
C ARG A 64 -11.39 -4.36 13.52
N LEU A 65 -10.19 -4.94 13.54
CA LEU A 65 -9.70 -5.78 12.46
C LEU A 65 -10.72 -6.89 12.21
N ASP A 66 -10.96 -7.19 10.93
CA ASP A 66 -11.94 -8.18 10.44
C ASP A 66 -13.41 -7.83 10.67
N ASP A 67 -13.74 -6.60 11.10
CA ASP A 67 -15.11 -6.08 11.06
C ASP A 67 -15.37 -5.42 9.69
N PRO A 68 -16.26 -5.97 8.84
CA PRO A 68 -16.55 -5.42 7.53
C PRO A 68 -17.02 -3.96 7.57
N ALA A 69 -17.68 -3.51 8.64
CA ALA A 69 -18.14 -2.14 8.76
C ALA A 69 -16.97 -1.16 8.93
N ASP A 70 -15.95 -1.54 9.70
CA ASP A 70 -14.76 -0.72 9.92
C ASP A 70 -13.84 -0.72 8.71
N GLU A 71 -13.73 -1.85 8.00
CA GLU A 71 -13.05 -1.94 6.71
C GLU A 71 -13.69 -1.03 5.66
N ASP A 72 -15.03 -1.02 5.59
CA ASP A 72 -15.78 -0.14 4.70
C ASP A 72 -15.64 1.33 5.10
N LEU A 73 -15.65 1.63 6.40
CA LEU A 73 -15.44 2.99 6.90
C LEU A 73 -14.07 3.52 6.48
N PHE A 74 -13.02 2.72 6.67
CA PHE A 74 -11.67 3.05 6.22
C PHE A 74 -11.62 3.25 4.70
N ARG A 75 -12.20 2.32 3.92
CA ARG A 75 -12.27 2.38 2.45
C ARG A 75 -12.96 3.66 1.97
N ILE A 76 -14.14 3.97 2.51
CA ILE A 76 -14.91 5.16 2.16
C ILE A 76 -14.11 6.43 2.50
N GLY A 77 -13.43 6.44 3.65
CA GLY A 77 -12.56 7.53 4.06
C GLY A 77 -11.43 7.80 3.05
N ILE A 78 -10.67 6.76 2.68
CA ILE A 78 -9.57 6.91 1.70
C ILE A 78 -10.09 7.28 0.31
N GLU A 79 -11.25 6.77 -0.11
CA GLU A 79 -11.86 7.11 -1.39
C GLU A 79 -12.29 8.58 -1.44
N LYS A 80 -13.00 9.06 -0.41
CA LYS A 80 -13.39 10.48 -0.28
C LYS A 80 -12.16 11.38 -0.31
N HIS A 81 -11.11 10.98 0.39
CA HIS A 81 -9.86 11.73 0.43
C HIS A 81 -9.24 11.87 -0.97
N PHE A 82 -9.02 10.73 -1.63
CA PHE A 82 -8.28 10.68 -2.88
C PHE A 82 -9.09 11.12 -4.09
N HIS A 83 -10.41 11.12 -4.02
CA HIS A 83 -11.24 11.66 -5.10
C HIS A 83 -10.86 13.11 -5.42
N LEU A 84 -10.75 13.97 -4.39
CA LEU A 84 -10.37 15.38 -4.58
C LEU A 84 -8.93 15.55 -5.09
N VAL A 85 -8.02 14.70 -4.61
CA VAL A 85 -6.61 14.72 -5.04
C VAL A 85 -6.50 14.31 -6.51
N ILE A 86 -7.16 13.22 -6.88
CA ILE A 86 -7.12 12.65 -8.22
C ILE A 86 -7.77 13.61 -9.22
N ASP A 87 -8.90 14.22 -8.89
CA ASP A 87 -9.51 15.23 -9.78
C ASP A 87 -8.58 16.43 -10.01
N ARG A 88 -7.94 16.94 -8.96
CA ARG A 88 -6.99 18.05 -9.07
C ARG A 88 -5.75 17.67 -9.89
N VAL A 89 -5.20 16.48 -9.67
CA VAL A 89 -4.04 15.99 -10.43
C VAL A 89 -4.42 15.78 -11.89
N HIS A 90 -5.53 15.10 -12.16
CA HIS A 90 -6.05 14.90 -13.51
C HIS A 90 -6.27 16.23 -14.24
N ALA A 91 -6.88 17.22 -13.59
CA ALA A 91 -7.11 18.53 -14.19
C ALA A 91 -5.81 19.18 -14.68
N LYS A 92 -4.72 19.03 -13.91
CA LYS A 92 -3.40 19.62 -14.19
C LYS A 92 -2.56 18.80 -15.17
N THR A 93 -2.56 17.48 -15.08
CA THR A 93 -1.64 16.61 -15.84
C THR A 93 -2.30 15.87 -17.00
N LYS A 94 -3.63 15.85 -17.04
CA LYS A 94 -4.47 15.07 -17.97
C LYS A 94 -4.23 13.55 -17.93
N LEU A 95 -3.50 13.04 -16.94
CA LEU A 95 -3.37 11.61 -16.71
C LEU A 95 -4.73 10.97 -16.43
N SER A 96 -4.95 9.75 -16.90
CA SER A 96 -6.21 9.03 -16.68
C SER A 96 -6.52 8.89 -15.19
N ARG A 97 -7.77 9.21 -14.79
CA ARG A 97 -8.25 8.99 -13.42
C ARG A 97 -8.08 7.54 -12.99
N ALA A 98 -8.38 6.59 -13.87
CA ALA A 98 -8.21 5.17 -13.59
C ALA A 98 -6.74 4.81 -13.32
N ALA A 99 -5.79 5.43 -14.04
CA ALA A 99 -4.36 5.22 -13.78
C ALA A 99 -3.92 5.83 -12.44
N LEU A 100 -4.45 7.00 -12.08
CA LEU A 100 -4.17 7.64 -10.80
C LEU A 100 -4.73 6.84 -9.61
N TRP A 101 -5.95 6.30 -9.75
CA TRP A 101 -6.55 5.40 -8.77
C TRP A 101 -5.77 4.10 -8.63
N ARG A 102 -5.31 3.49 -9.74
CA ARG A 102 -4.43 2.31 -9.69
C ARG A 102 -3.14 2.59 -8.95
N LEU A 103 -2.49 3.72 -9.22
CA LEU A 103 -1.26 4.10 -8.52
C LEU A 103 -1.49 4.24 -7.01
N PHE A 104 -2.63 4.80 -6.61
CA PHE A 104 -2.98 4.91 -5.19
C PHE A 104 -3.31 3.54 -4.58
N GLY A 105 -4.08 2.71 -5.28
CA GLY A 105 -4.38 1.33 -4.87
C GLY A 105 -3.10 0.50 -4.68
N ASP A 106 -2.13 0.63 -5.58
CA ASP A 106 -0.83 -0.04 -5.47
C ASP A 106 -0.04 0.44 -4.23
N ALA A 107 -0.09 1.74 -3.91
CA ALA A 107 0.55 2.27 -2.70
C ALA A 107 -0.08 1.72 -1.41
N ILE A 108 -1.41 1.65 -1.36
CA ILE A 108 -2.15 1.04 -0.24
C ILE A 108 -1.79 -0.44 -0.13
N ALA A 109 -1.87 -1.18 -1.23
CA ALA A 109 -1.54 -2.61 -1.29
C ALA A 109 -0.11 -2.93 -0.81
N GLN A 110 0.86 -2.09 -1.19
CA GLN A 110 2.24 -2.23 -0.74
C GLN A 110 2.35 -2.03 0.77
N ARG A 111 1.65 -1.04 1.33
CA ARG A 111 1.68 -0.80 2.79
C ARG A 111 1.00 -1.88 3.60
N PHE A 112 -0.03 -2.48 3.03
CA PHE A 112 -0.63 -3.69 3.57
C PHE A 112 0.36 -4.84 3.66
N LEU A 113 1.23 -5.03 2.67
CA LEU A 113 2.30 -6.03 2.80
C LEU A 113 3.35 -5.67 3.83
N ASP A 114 3.80 -4.42 3.82
CA ASP A 114 4.80 -3.96 4.79
C ASP A 114 4.29 -4.12 6.24
N ALA A 115 2.98 -3.92 6.44
CA ALA A 115 2.30 -4.17 7.70
C ALA A 115 2.14 -5.68 7.95
N GLY A 116 1.76 -6.48 6.95
CA GLY A 116 1.60 -7.94 7.01
C GLY A 116 2.87 -8.69 7.39
N LEU A 117 4.04 -8.15 7.05
CA LEU A 117 5.34 -8.65 7.52
C LEU A 117 5.57 -8.41 9.02
N ARG A 118 4.80 -7.51 9.64
CA ARG A 118 4.93 -7.10 11.04
C ARG A 118 3.77 -7.58 11.92
N PHE A 119 2.59 -7.79 11.33
CA PHE A 119 1.37 -8.25 11.99
C PHE A 119 0.79 -9.39 11.17
N ASP A 120 0.69 -10.59 11.74
CA ASP A 120 0.18 -11.78 11.05
C ASP A 120 -1.27 -11.55 10.54
N ALA A 121 -1.61 -12.12 9.36
CA ALA A 121 -2.97 -12.19 8.78
C ALA A 121 -3.55 -10.94 8.05
N ILE A 122 -2.73 -10.10 7.42
CA ILE A 122 -3.20 -8.85 6.79
C ILE A 122 -3.75 -9.00 5.35
N GLU A 123 -3.44 -10.07 4.63
CA GLU A 123 -3.80 -10.19 3.20
C GLU A 123 -5.31 -10.22 2.94
N ALA A 124 -6.10 -10.89 3.80
CA ALA A 124 -7.54 -11.05 3.58
C ALA A 124 -8.27 -9.70 3.67
N ALA A 125 -7.96 -8.93 4.71
CA ALA A 125 -8.55 -7.63 4.98
C ALA A 125 -8.01 -6.53 4.03
N ALA A 126 -6.76 -6.63 3.58
CA ALA A 126 -6.27 -5.80 2.47
C ALA A 126 -7.10 -6.04 1.19
N MET A 127 -7.45 -7.31 0.93
CA MET A 127 -8.18 -7.69 -0.27
C MET A 127 -9.67 -7.36 -0.21
N SER A 128 -10.32 -7.39 0.96
CA SER A 128 -11.70 -6.93 1.11
C SER A 128 -11.82 -5.45 0.73
N ILE A 129 -10.89 -4.62 1.22
CA ILE A 129 -10.84 -3.18 0.94
C ILE A 129 -10.52 -2.91 -0.53
N LEU A 130 -9.49 -3.55 -1.08
CA LEU A 130 -8.96 -3.26 -2.43
C LEU A 130 -9.71 -3.95 -3.57
N LYS A 131 -10.57 -4.93 -3.28
CA LYS A 131 -11.38 -5.63 -4.30
C LYS A 131 -12.88 -5.40 -4.16
N THR A 132 -13.31 -4.46 -3.32
CA THR A 132 -14.73 -4.10 -3.19
C THR A 132 -15.31 -3.70 -4.56
N PRO A 133 -16.40 -4.35 -5.03
CA PRO A 133 -17.05 -4.00 -6.28
C PRO A 133 -17.47 -2.53 -6.32
N ALA A 134 -17.39 -1.90 -7.49
CA ALA A 134 -17.70 -0.48 -7.71
C ALA A 134 -16.78 0.54 -6.99
N SER A 135 -15.84 0.09 -6.14
CA SER A 135 -14.80 0.97 -5.61
C SER A 135 -13.87 1.45 -6.74
N PRO A 136 -13.47 2.73 -6.77
CA PRO A 136 -12.44 3.20 -7.68
C PRO A 136 -11.05 2.61 -7.35
N LEU A 137 -10.86 2.05 -6.16
CA LEU A 137 -9.66 1.31 -5.75
C LEU A 137 -9.62 -0.11 -6.31
N ALA A 138 -10.76 -0.62 -6.82
CA ALA A 138 -10.89 -1.98 -7.31
C ALA A 138 -9.88 -2.26 -8.42
N ASN A 139 -8.75 -2.86 -8.04
CA ASN A 139 -7.73 -3.29 -8.98
C ASN A 139 -7.87 -4.80 -9.19
N ARG A 140 -8.52 -5.18 -10.30
CA ARG A 140 -8.72 -6.59 -10.67
C ARG A 140 -7.40 -7.35 -10.86
N GLU A 141 -6.37 -6.65 -11.29
CA GLU A 141 -5.04 -7.20 -11.56
C GLU A 141 -4.15 -7.26 -10.31
N LEU A 142 -4.58 -6.63 -9.20
CA LEU A 142 -3.84 -6.67 -7.95
C LEU A 142 -3.98 -8.05 -7.31
N HIS A 143 -2.87 -8.71 -7.07
CA HIS A 143 -2.81 -10.01 -6.42
C HIS A 143 -1.56 -10.06 -5.54
N TYR A 144 -1.72 -10.58 -4.33
CA TYR A 144 -0.58 -10.94 -3.50
C TYR A 144 0.02 -12.25 -4.00
N PHE A 145 1.33 -12.25 -4.20
CA PHE A 145 2.11 -13.41 -4.63
C PHE A 145 3.14 -13.74 -3.56
N ASN A 146 3.20 -15.01 -3.16
CA ASN A 146 4.30 -15.52 -2.36
C ASN A 146 5.44 -15.93 -3.29
N LEU A 147 6.59 -15.29 -3.15
CA LEU A 147 7.83 -15.62 -3.83
C LEU A 147 8.67 -16.46 -2.89
N THR A 148 9.18 -17.59 -3.37
CA THR A 148 10.20 -18.34 -2.65
C THR A 148 11.51 -18.20 -3.42
N GLN A 149 12.46 -17.47 -2.86
CA GLN A 149 13.82 -17.35 -3.37
C GLN A 149 14.71 -18.35 -2.64
N TYR A 150 15.51 -19.12 -3.37
CA TYR A 150 16.52 -19.99 -2.77
C TYR A 150 17.86 -19.26 -2.76
N ASP A 151 18.53 -19.24 -1.62
CA ASP A 151 19.90 -18.75 -1.53
C ASP A 151 20.89 -19.74 -2.19
N ARG A 152 22.18 -19.39 -2.23
CA ARG A 152 23.23 -20.23 -2.83
C ARG A 152 23.45 -21.56 -2.09
N HIS A 153 22.93 -21.67 -0.87
CA HIS A 153 23.02 -22.86 -0.03
C HIS A 153 21.73 -23.69 -0.09
N GLY A 154 20.78 -23.34 -0.96
CA GLY A 154 19.51 -24.05 -1.11
C GLY A 154 18.49 -23.73 -0.01
N LYS A 155 18.72 -22.71 0.81
CA LYS A 155 17.78 -22.29 1.85
C LYS A 155 16.69 -21.41 1.23
N ALA A 156 15.43 -21.78 1.45
CA ALA A 156 14.28 -21.00 1.02
C ALA A 156 14.11 -19.73 1.86
N VAL A 157 14.01 -18.59 1.19
CA VAL A 157 13.61 -17.28 1.69
C VAL A 157 12.24 -16.98 1.07
N ARG A 158 11.20 -16.87 1.89
CA ARG A 158 9.85 -16.53 1.44
C ARG A 158 9.63 -15.03 1.57
N GLU A 159 9.03 -14.42 0.54
CA GLU A 159 8.75 -12.99 0.48
C GLU A 159 7.43 -12.76 -0.26
N THR A 160 6.55 -11.92 0.28
CA THR A 160 5.24 -11.64 -0.32
C THR A 160 5.29 -10.31 -1.08
N SER A 161 4.72 -10.27 -2.29
CA SER A 161 4.73 -9.08 -3.17
C SER A 161 3.32 -8.74 -3.68
N ALA A 162 3.01 -7.44 -3.80
CA ALA A 162 1.66 -6.94 -4.14
C ALA A 162 1.41 -6.89 -5.64
N ASN A 163 2.48 -6.92 -6.42
CA ASN A 163 2.44 -6.78 -7.87
C ASN A 163 3.67 -7.48 -8.48
N ALA A 164 3.47 -8.20 -9.59
CA ALA A 164 4.53 -8.85 -10.35
C ALA A 164 5.61 -7.88 -10.87
N VAL A 165 5.26 -6.62 -11.14
CA VAL A 165 6.22 -5.59 -11.57
C VAL A 165 7.11 -5.15 -10.40
N VAL A 166 6.56 -5.00 -9.20
CA VAL A 166 7.34 -4.69 -7.98
C VAL A 166 8.24 -5.86 -7.62
N ALA A 167 7.74 -7.09 -7.73
CA ALA A 167 8.54 -8.31 -7.60
C ALA A 167 9.72 -8.30 -8.60
N ALA A 168 9.47 -8.01 -9.88
CA ALA A 168 10.50 -7.97 -10.91
C ALA A 168 11.56 -6.87 -10.67
N VAL A 169 11.16 -5.69 -10.20
CA VAL A 169 12.08 -4.58 -9.87
C VAL A 169 12.94 -4.90 -8.64
N PHE A 170 12.36 -5.54 -7.60
CA PHE A 170 13.11 -6.02 -6.44
C PHE A 170 14.12 -7.13 -6.81
N ILE A 171 13.68 -8.09 -7.64
CA ILE A 171 14.53 -9.17 -8.18
C ILE A 171 15.69 -8.57 -9.00
N TRP A 172 15.43 -7.51 -9.78
CA TRP A 172 16.46 -6.80 -10.54
C TRP A 172 17.45 -6.05 -9.63
N SER A 173 16.98 -5.41 -8.55
CA SER A 173 17.85 -4.74 -7.57
C SER A 173 18.75 -5.70 -6.79
N ARG A 174 18.38 -6.98 -6.62
CA ARG A 174 19.21 -8.02 -5.96
C ARG A 174 20.11 -8.82 -6.91
N ARG A 175 19.99 -8.62 -8.22
CA ARG A 175 20.68 -9.41 -9.27
C ARG A 175 22.20 -9.19 -9.39
N HIS A 176 22.82 -8.41 -8.50
CA HIS A 176 24.28 -8.45 -8.32
C HIS A 176 24.79 -9.71 -7.58
N LEU A 177 23.89 -10.59 -7.14
CA LEU A 177 24.24 -11.97 -6.84
C LEU A 177 23.40 -12.92 -7.73
N LEU A 178 24.08 -13.76 -8.51
CA LEU A 178 23.47 -14.84 -9.29
C LEU A 178 22.63 -15.76 -8.40
N PHE A 179 21.32 -15.87 -8.67
CA PHE A 179 20.39 -16.82 -8.05
C PHE A 179 19.42 -17.37 -9.10
N HIS A 180 19.10 -18.67 -9.01
CA HIS A 180 18.05 -19.32 -9.80
C HIS A 180 16.69 -19.13 -9.11
N LEU A 181 15.67 -18.72 -9.88
CA LEU A 181 14.33 -18.41 -9.39
C LEU A 181 13.35 -19.52 -9.76
N HIS A 182 12.51 -19.97 -8.83
CA HIS A 182 11.35 -20.81 -9.08
C HIS A 182 10.10 -20.04 -8.63
N VAL A 183 9.24 -19.64 -9.56
CA VAL A 183 8.00 -18.92 -9.27
C VAL A 183 6.86 -19.91 -9.35
N GLU A 184 6.28 -20.27 -8.20
CA GLU A 184 5.09 -21.11 -8.13
C GLU A 184 3.85 -20.22 -8.01
N ILE A 185 3.16 -20.01 -9.14
CA ILE A 185 1.90 -19.26 -9.17
C ILE A 185 0.80 -20.24 -8.74
N ALA A 186 0.40 -20.17 -7.47
CA ALA A 186 -0.75 -20.93 -6.98
C ALA A 186 -2.05 -20.42 -7.63
N SER A 187 -2.40 -20.98 -8.78
CA SER A 187 -3.70 -20.78 -9.40
C SER A 187 -4.73 -21.67 -8.70
N LYS A 188 -5.74 -21.04 -8.07
CA LYS A 188 -6.91 -21.78 -7.55
C LYS A 188 -7.54 -22.55 -8.72
N PRO A 189 -7.87 -23.84 -8.60
CA PRO A 189 -8.44 -24.61 -9.70
C PRO A 189 -9.78 -23.99 -10.12
N ARG A 190 -9.91 -23.64 -11.39
CA ARG A 190 -11.19 -23.32 -12.03
C ARG A 190 -12.09 -24.56 -11.89
N ARG A 191 -13.13 -24.46 -11.07
CA ARG A 191 -14.26 -25.40 -11.15
C ARG A 191 -14.87 -25.26 -12.54
N ARG A 192 -14.66 -26.27 -13.39
CA ARG A 192 -15.55 -26.51 -14.53
C ARG A 192 -16.85 -27.06 -13.95
N THR A 193 -17.95 -26.41 -14.31
CA THR A 193 -19.32 -26.93 -14.22
C THR A 193 -19.43 -28.31 -14.84
#